data_AF-A0AAW5VZ46-F1
#
_entry.id   AF-A0AAW5VZ46-F1
#
_cell.length_a   1.000
_cell.length_b   1.000
_cell.length_c   1.000
_cell.angle_alpha   90.00
_cell.angle_beta   90.00
_cell.angle_gamma   90.00
#
_symmetry.space_group_name_H-M   'P 1'
#
loop_
_entity.id
_entity.type
_entity.pdbx_description
1 polymer ?
#
loop_
_entity_poly.entity_id
_entity_poly.type
_entity_poly.pdbx_seq_one_letter_code
_entity_poly.pdbx_strand_id
1 'polypeptide(L)'
;MLSTLKWKLEIKRLRQLSELRGQPALPELVEGHSRHPTWRIKVPGREDVYMCSPYATDDGYVILVDALKFNIGWLQAGPGLDDSCKLRRHMPADYKFHEAVIGFKHGIENPVPLAEVSYLEWGRRAGIRFTNGMTRSFWLLAHDVPAFPVFTDCHFSIDKIHEIAGLAEPMPVAMI
;
A
#
# COMPACT_ATOMS: atom_id res chain seq x y z
N MET A 1 16.94 11.17 18.60
CA MET A 1 18.09 11.18 17.66
C MET A 1 18.34 9.80 17.01
N LEU A 2 18.40 8.70 17.78
CA LEU A 2 18.62 7.34 17.25
C LEU A 2 17.48 6.79 16.36
N SER A 3 16.21 7.16 16.63
CA SER A 3 15.06 6.72 15.83
C SER A 3 15.09 7.27 14.40
N THR A 4 15.44 8.56 14.25
CA THR A 4 15.56 9.24 12.94
C THR A 4 16.66 8.62 12.07
N LEU A 5 17.77 8.19 12.68
CA LEU A 5 18.85 7.52 11.93
C LEU A 5 18.40 6.18 11.36
N LYS A 6 17.65 5.38 12.14
CA LYS A 6 17.12 4.08 11.70
C LYS A 6 16.19 4.21 10.49
N TRP A 7 15.34 5.23 10.45
CA TRP A 7 14.49 5.48 9.27
C TRP A 7 15.27 5.85 8.03
N LYS A 8 16.27 6.74 8.15
CA LYS A 8 17.10 7.12 7.00
C LYS A 8 17.85 5.93 6.42
N LEU A 9 18.36 5.04 7.27
CA LEU A 9 19.01 3.81 6.84
C LEU A 9 18.03 2.84 6.17
N GLU A 10 16.81 2.70 6.69
CA GLU A 10 15.78 1.86 6.06
C GLU A 10 15.37 2.40 4.69
N ILE A 11 15.15 3.71 4.56
CA ILE A 11 14.87 4.35 3.26
C ILE A 11 16.01 4.09 2.28
N LYS A 12 17.27 4.25 2.70
CA LYS A 12 18.43 3.96 1.84
C LYS A 12 18.44 2.50 1.38
N ARG A 13 18.18 1.56 2.30
CA ARG A 13 18.11 0.13 2.00
C ARG A 13 17.00 -0.18 1.00
N LEU A 14 15.79 0.36 1.21
CA LEU A 14 14.65 0.11 0.33
C LEU A 14 14.86 0.67 -1.07
N ARG A 15 15.53 1.83 -1.21
CA ARG A 15 15.89 2.39 -2.51
C ARG A 15 16.81 1.46 -3.29
N GLN A 16 17.88 1.00 -2.64
CA GLN A 16 18.80 0.05 -3.24
C GLN A 16 18.12 -1.27 -3.62
N LEU A 17 17.20 -1.76 -2.78
CA LEU A 17 16.41 -2.97 -3.09
C LEU A 17 15.47 -2.75 -4.27
N SER A 18 14.84 -1.57 -4.37
CA SER A 18 13.95 -1.19 -5.47
C SER A 18 14.71 -1.11 -6.79
N GLU A 19 15.94 -0.60 -6.79
CA GLU A 19 16.80 -0.53 -7.98
C GLU A 19 17.21 -1.93 -8.45
N LEU A 20 17.48 -2.86 -7.53
CA LEU A 20 17.91 -4.23 -7.85
C LEU A 20 16.77 -5.15 -8.30
N ARG A 21 15.55 -4.97 -7.79
CA ARG A 21 14.43 -5.89 -8.04
C ARG A 21 13.87 -5.81 -9.47
N GLY A 22 14.06 -4.69 -10.17
CA GLY A 22 13.37 -4.41 -11.43
C GLY A 22 11.86 -4.17 -11.23
N GLN A 23 11.11 -4.10 -12.33
CA GLN A 23 9.67 -3.82 -12.31
C GLN A 23 8.87 -5.03 -11.79
N PRO A 24 8.03 -4.86 -10.76
CA PRO A 24 7.23 -5.96 -10.23
C PRO A 24 6.08 -6.33 -11.17
N ALA A 25 5.61 -7.57 -11.08
CA ALA A 25 4.35 -7.98 -11.70
C ALA A 25 3.18 -7.19 -11.08
N LEU A 26 2.24 -6.75 -11.92
CA LEU A 26 1.06 -6.01 -11.48
C LEU A 26 0.07 -6.94 -10.77
N PRO A 27 -0.69 -6.43 -9.78
CA PRO A 27 -1.92 -7.07 -9.32
C PRO A 27 -2.87 -7.28 -10.49
N GLU A 28 -3.46 -8.46 -10.57
CA GLU A 28 -4.34 -8.83 -11.68
C GLU A 28 -5.79 -8.56 -11.29
N LEU A 29 -6.50 -7.75 -12.07
CA LEU A 29 -7.95 -7.60 -11.89
C LEU A 29 -8.63 -8.93 -12.26
N VAL A 30 -9.47 -9.44 -11.37
CA VAL A 30 -10.14 -10.74 -11.53
C VAL A 30 -11.64 -10.59 -11.34
N GLU A 31 -12.39 -11.38 -12.10
CA GLU A 31 -13.81 -11.61 -11.84
C GLU A 31 -13.93 -12.45 -10.57
N GLY A 32 -14.70 -11.96 -9.60
CA GLY A 32 -14.93 -12.63 -8.32
C GLY A 32 -16.40 -12.63 -7.94
N HIS A 33 -16.72 -13.24 -6.81
CA HIS A 33 -18.08 -13.21 -6.23
C HIS A 33 -18.40 -11.89 -5.51
N SER A 34 -17.39 -11.03 -5.32
CA SER A 34 -17.53 -9.68 -4.81
C SER A 34 -18.28 -8.80 -5.82
N ARG A 35 -19.21 -7.96 -5.32
CA ARG A 35 -19.82 -6.88 -6.13
C ARG A 35 -18.85 -5.74 -6.44
N HIS A 36 -17.63 -5.81 -5.91
CA HIS A 36 -16.61 -4.79 -6.02
C HIS A 36 -15.44 -5.27 -6.89
N PRO A 37 -14.80 -4.37 -7.65
CA PRO A 37 -13.55 -4.64 -8.34
C PRO A 37 -12.55 -5.33 -7.41
N THR A 38 -11.97 -6.44 -7.86
CA THR A 38 -11.14 -7.31 -7.04
C THR A 38 -9.82 -7.63 -7.75
N TRP A 39 -8.71 -7.54 -7.03
CA TRP A 39 -7.38 -7.83 -7.50
C TRP A 39 -6.81 -9.06 -6.83
N ARG A 40 -6.24 -9.96 -7.63
CA ARG A 40 -5.36 -11.05 -7.19
C ARG A 40 -3.92 -10.52 -7.06
N ILE A 41 -3.30 -10.79 -5.91
CA ILE A 41 -1.97 -10.30 -5.55
C ILE A 41 -1.07 -11.49 -5.23
N LYS A 42 0.03 -11.61 -5.96
CA LYS A 42 1.04 -12.64 -5.73
C LYS A 42 1.84 -12.36 -4.47
N VAL A 43 2.02 -13.36 -3.62
CA VAL A 43 2.81 -13.28 -2.39
C VAL A 43 3.99 -14.24 -2.48
N PRO A 44 5.25 -13.77 -2.35
CA PRO A 44 6.41 -14.66 -2.43
C PRO A 44 6.35 -15.85 -1.46
N GLY A 45 6.46 -17.06 -2.01
CA GLY A 45 6.47 -18.32 -1.24
C GLY A 45 5.14 -18.66 -0.56
N ARG A 46 4.02 -18.09 -1.01
CA ARG A 46 2.69 -18.27 -0.42
C ARG A 46 1.61 -18.30 -1.49
N GLU A 47 0.40 -18.66 -1.08
CA GLU A 47 -0.80 -18.51 -1.91
C GLU A 47 -1.09 -17.03 -2.19
N ASP A 48 -1.72 -16.79 -3.33
CA ASP A 48 -2.17 -15.45 -3.72
C ASP A 48 -3.24 -14.94 -2.73
N VAL A 49 -3.25 -13.62 -2.52
CA VAL A 49 -4.27 -12.95 -1.71
C VAL A 49 -5.11 -12.02 -2.57
N TYR A 50 -6.26 -11.63 -2.04
CA TYR A 50 -7.25 -10.88 -2.79
C TYR A 50 -7.61 -9.60 -2.06
N MET A 51 -7.72 -8.51 -2.82
CA MET A 51 -8.14 -7.22 -2.31
C MET A 51 -9.23 -6.61 -3.18
N CYS A 52 -10.12 -5.81 -2.62
CA CYS A 52 -11.21 -5.18 -3.37
C CYS A 52 -11.38 -3.70 -3.04
N SER A 53 -11.99 -2.94 -3.94
CA SER A 53 -12.37 -1.54 -3.70
C SER A 53 -13.86 -1.48 -3.34
N PRO A 54 -14.25 -1.48 -2.04
CA PRO A 54 -15.66 -1.34 -1.66
C PRO A 54 -16.19 0.08 -1.85
N TYR A 55 -15.29 1.02 -2.13
CA TYR A 55 -15.60 2.43 -2.33
C TYR A 55 -16.31 2.58 -3.67
N ALA A 56 -17.47 3.21 -3.66
CA ALA A 56 -18.19 3.61 -4.86
C ALA A 56 -18.30 5.13 -4.82
N THR A 57 -17.27 5.81 -5.31
CA THR A 57 -17.23 7.27 -5.38
C THR A 57 -16.82 7.69 -6.79
N ASP A 58 -17.52 8.68 -7.34
CA ASP A 58 -17.26 9.17 -8.70
C ASP A 58 -15.85 9.78 -8.81
N ASP A 59 -15.32 10.31 -7.71
CA ASP A 59 -13.99 10.92 -7.62
C ASP A 59 -12.90 9.95 -7.15
N GLY A 60 -13.24 8.68 -6.93
CA GLY A 60 -12.34 7.66 -6.38
C GLY A 60 -11.40 7.07 -7.44
N TYR A 61 -10.13 6.87 -7.07
CA TYR A 61 -9.12 6.25 -7.94
C TYR A 61 -8.40 5.10 -7.24
N VAL A 62 -8.11 4.07 -8.02
CA VAL A 62 -7.20 2.98 -7.64
C VAL A 62 -5.85 3.19 -8.30
N ILE A 63 -4.79 3.11 -7.49
CA ILE A 63 -3.41 3.22 -7.95
C ILE A 63 -2.72 1.89 -7.65
N LEU A 64 -2.20 1.24 -8.69
CA LEU A 64 -1.34 0.07 -8.52
C LEU A 64 0.06 0.55 -8.14
N VAL A 65 0.50 0.25 -6.93
CA VAL A 65 1.76 0.78 -6.39
C VAL A 65 2.85 -0.28 -6.28
N ASP A 66 4.08 0.14 -6.57
CA ASP A 66 5.31 -0.55 -6.21
C ASP A 66 5.45 -0.53 -4.68
N ALA A 67 5.45 -1.71 -4.05
CA ALA A 67 5.45 -1.82 -2.61
C ALA A 67 6.68 -1.20 -1.92
N LEU A 68 7.87 -1.26 -2.56
CA LEU A 68 9.08 -0.69 -1.99
C LEU A 68 9.06 0.83 -2.07
N LYS A 69 8.66 1.39 -3.22
CA LYS A 69 8.52 2.84 -3.40
C LYS A 69 7.42 3.41 -2.52
N PHE A 70 6.30 2.70 -2.41
CA PHE A 70 5.22 3.05 -1.48
C PHE A 70 5.70 3.10 -0.03
N ASN A 71 6.44 2.07 0.42
CA ASN A 71 7.01 2.05 1.76
C ASN A 71 8.00 3.21 1.99
N ILE A 72 8.84 3.53 1.00
CA ILE A 72 9.72 4.70 1.05
C ILE A 72 8.90 5.98 1.21
N GLY A 73 7.87 6.18 0.39
CA GLY A 73 6.99 7.35 0.44
C GLY A 73 6.30 7.50 1.80
N TRP A 74 5.86 6.40 2.41
CA TRP A 74 5.25 6.42 3.74
C TRP A 74 6.27 6.71 4.86
N LEU A 75 7.49 6.19 4.77
CA LEU A 75 8.57 6.51 5.71
C LEU A 75 9.01 7.99 5.60
N GLN A 76 8.90 8.60 4.41
CA GLN A 76 9.27 10.01 4.16
C GLN A 76 8.30 11.01 4.79
N ALA A 77 7.02 10.66 4.98
CA ALA A 77 6.08 11.46 5.78
C ALA A 77 6.60 11.68 7.21
N GLY A 78 7.39 10.72 7.71
CA GLY A 78 8.21 10.85 8.90
C GLY A 78 7.52 10.46 10.22
N PRO A 79 8.28 10.50 11.34
CA PRO A 79 7.79 10.23 12.68
C PRO A 79 6.67 11.12 13.19
N GLY A 80 5.98 10.61 14.21
CA GLY A 80 5.20 11.43 15.14
C GLY A 80 3.87 11.89 14.57
N LEU A 81 3.37 11.19 13.55
CA LEU A 81 1.98 11.20 13.14
C LEU A 81 1.34 9.91 13.65
N ASP A 82 0.03 9.94 13.89
CA ASP A 82 -0.72 8.75 14.32
C ASP A 82 -0.67 7.62 13.27
N ASP A 83 -0.44 8.00 12.01
CA ASP A 83 -0.28 7.11 10.87
C ASP A 83 1.19 6.91 10.45
N SER A 84 2.17 7.20 11.31
CA SER A 84 3.59 7.01 10.97
C SER A 84 3.94 5.55 10.64
N CYS A 85 4.67 5.36 9.53
CA CYS A 85 5.14 4.04 9.12
C CYS A 85 6.10 3.41 10.15
N LYS A 86 5.90 2.11 10.41
CA LYS A 86 6.81 1.28 11.20
C LYS A 86 7.94 0.77 10.31
N LEU A 87 9.12 0.56 10.88
CA LEU A 87 10.16 -0.24 10.20
C LEU A 87 9.58 -1.62 9.88
N ARG A 88 9.90 -2.18 8.71
CA ARG A 88 9.27 -3.41 8.22
C ARG A 88 9.34 -4.56 9.21
N ARG A 89 10.49 -4.74 9.87
CA ARG A 89 10.70 -5.76 10.92
C ARG A 89 9.81 -5.60 12.16
N HIS A 90 9.21 -4.44 12.38
CA HIS A 90 8.30 -4.17 13.50
C HIS A 90 6.82 -4.17 13.09
N MET A 91 6.52 -4.27 11.78
CA MET A 91 5.14 -4.32 11.29
C MET A 91 4.33 -5.48 11.88
N PRO A 92 4.88 -6.71 12.05
CA PRO A 92 4.15 -7.82 12.69
C PRO A 92 3.78 -7.59 14.16
N ALA A 93 4.41 -6.63 14.83
CA ALA A 93 4.07 -6.26 16.21
C ALA A 93 2.93 -5.23 16.29
N ASP A 94 2.30 -4.87 15.17
CA ASP A 94 1.08 -4.08 15.18
C ASP A 94 -0.05 -4.84 15.88
N TYR A 95 -0.79 -4.16 16.76
CA TYR A 95 -1.78 -4.82 17.61
C TYR A 95 -2.92 -5.45 16.79
N LYS A 96 -3.22 -4.92 15.59
CA LYS A 96 -4.22 -5.47 14.66
C LYS A 96 -3.63 -6.43 13.62
N PHE A 97 -2.31 -6.70 13.64
CA PHE A 97 -1.68 -7.49 12.59
C PHE A 97 -2.31 -8.88 12.42
N HIS A 98 -2.73 -9.49 13.54
CA HIS A 98 -3.45 -10.76 13.55
C HIS A 98 -4.80 -10.69 12.83
N GLU A 99 -5.52 -9.57 12.90
CA GLU A 99 -6.75 -9.35 12.15
C GLU A 99 -6.48 -9.32 10.64
N ALA A 100 -5.37 -8.70 10.21
CA ALA A 100 -4.97 -8.73 8.80
C ALA A 100 -4.60 -10.14 8.34
N VAL A 101 -3.92 -10.94 9.17
CA VAL A 101 -3.64 -12.36 8.89
C VAL A 101 -4.94 -13.14 8.69
N ILE A 102 -5.94 -12.94 9.55
CA ILE A 102 -7.25 -13.58 9.43
C ILE A 102 -7.96 -13.10 8.15
N GLY A 103 -7.98 -11.79 7.91
CA GLY A 103 -8.62 -11.17 6.75
C GLY A 103 -8.12 -11.74 5.43
N PHE A 104 -6.79 -11.75 5.23
CA PHE A 104 -6.19 -12.27 4.00
C PHE A 104 -6.38 -13.78 3.81
N LYS A 105 -6.65 -14.55 4.88
CA LYS A 105 -6.90 -16.00 4.79
C LYS A 105 -8.23 -16.34 4.11
N HIS A 106 -9.19 -15.41 4.06
CA HIS A 106 -10.47 -15.69 3.43
C HIS A 106 -10.42 -15.74 1.89
N GLY A 107 -9.33 -15.24 1.27
CA GLY A 107 -9.13 -15.33 -0.17
C GLY A 107 -10.19 -14.55 -0.97
N ILE A 108 -10.53 -15.08 -2.15
CA ILE A 108 -11.46 -14.44 -3.09
C ILE A 108 -12.91 -14.38 -2.59
N GLU A 109 -13.28 -15.25 -1.64
CA GLU A 109 -14.63 -15.29 -1.06
C GLU A 109 -14.93 -14.07 -0.17
N ASN A 110 -13.90 -13.47 0.42
CA ASN A 110 -14.02 -12.23 1.19
C ASN A 110 -12.73 -11.41 1.06
N PRO A 111 -12.53 -10.74 -0.09
CA PRO A 111 -11.30 -10.01 -0.38
C PRO A 111 -11.13 -8.83 0.60
N VAL A 112 -9.89 -8.54 0.96
CA VAL A 112 -9.57 -7.48 1.93
C VAL A 112 -9.74 -6.10 1.26
N PRO A 113 -10.47 -5.14 1.87
CA PRO A 113 -10.63 -3.83 1.24
C PRO A 113 -9.31 -3.08 1.05
N LEU A 114 -9.20 -2.28 -0.02
CA LEU A 114 -8.04 -1.41 -0.28
C LEU A 114 -7.74 -0.50 0.91
N ALA A 115 -6.47 -0.13 1.06
CA ALA A 115 -6.10 0.95 1.96
C ALA A 115 -6.47 2.30 1.32
N GLU A 116 -6.99 3.20 2.13
CA GLU A 116 -7.31 4.57 1.73
C GLU A 116 -6.15 5.48 2.15
N VAL A 117 -5.52 6.08 1.14
CA VAL A 117 -4.27 6.82 1.28
C VAL A 117 -4.41 8.22 0.70
N SER A 118 -3.56 9.13 1.17
CA SER A 118 -3.42 10.47 0.61
C SER A 118 -1.96 10.90 0.61
N TYR A 119 -1.66 12.02 -0.02
CA TYR A 119 -0.34 12.64 0.01
C TYR A 119 -0.30 13.77 1.05
N LEU A 120 0.68 13.72 1.94
CA LEU A 120 0.99 14.79 2.88
C LEU A 120 2.09 15.67 2.31
N GLU A 121 1.84 16.97 2.25
CA GLU A 121 2.88 17.99 2.06
C GLU A 121 2.70 19.09 3.11
N TRP A 122 3.59 19.10 4.11
CA TRP A 122 3.54 20.09 5.20
C TRP A 122 4.94 20.44 5.69
N GLY A 123 5.36 21.68 5.44
CA GLY A 123 6.67 22.19 5.86
C GLY A 123 7.81 21.37 5.24
N ARG A 124 8.53 20.59 6.07
CA ARG A 124 9.62 19.71 5.61
C ARG A 124 9.20 18.23 5.46
N ARG A 125 7.91 17.92 5.62
CA ARG A 125 7.35 16.57 5.49
C ARG A 125 6.62 16.45 4.16
N ALA A 126 6.98 15.41 3.42
CA ALA A 126 6.41 15.09 2.11
C ALA A 126 6.37 13.57 2.00
N GLY A 127 5.19 12.98 1.77
CA GLY A 127 5.07 11.53 1.68
C GLY A 127 3.65 10.99 1.69
N ILE A 128 3.54 9.68 1.62
CA ILE A 128 2.25 8.97 1.64
C ILE A 128 1.76 8.85 3.08
N ARG A 129 0.46 9.01 3.28
CA ARG A 129 -0.21 8.93 4.58
C ARG A 129 -1.51 8.12 4.46
N PHE A 130 -2.14 7.80 5.58
CA PHE A 130 -3.31 6.90 5.62
C PHE A 130 -4.52 7.58 6.22
N THR A 131 -5.67 7.44 5.55
CA THR A 131 -6.98 7.60 6.18
C THR A 131 -7.41 6.28 6.82
N ASN A 132 -7.17 5.15 6.13
CA ASN A 132 -7.52 3.81 6.62
C ASN A 132 -6.63 2.72 5.98
N GLY A 133 -6.48 1.57 6.63
CA GLY A 133 -5.82 0.40 6.05
C GLY A 133 -4.33 0.27 6.37
N MET A 134 -3.81 0.94 7.40
CA MET A 134 -2.40 0.80 7.79
C MET A 134 -2.00 -0.66 8.06
N THR A 135 -2.77 -1.40 8.85
CA THR A 135 -2.40 -2.76 9.28
C THR A 135 -2.40 -3.77 8.13
N ARG A 136 -3.32 -3.65 7.16
CA ARG A 136 -3.30 -4.52 5.98
C ARG A 136 -2.15 -4.17 5.04
N SER A 137 -1.78 -2.90 4.92
CA SER A 137 -0.56 -2.49 4.22
C SER A 137 0.70 -2.98 4.94
N PHE A 138 0.75 -2.96 6.28
CA PHE A 138 1.82 -3.59 7.05
C PHE A 138 1.94 -5.08 6.77
N TRP A 139 0.82 -5.80 6.65
CA TRP A 139 0.84 -7.21 6.29
C TRP A 139 1.44 -7.43 4.90
N LEU A 140 1.00 -6.68 3.88
CA LEU A 140 1.52 -6.79 2.51
C LEU A 140 3.04 -6.51 2.47
N LEU A 141 3.48 -5.43 3.12
CA LEU A 141 4.89 -5.04 3.18
C LEU A 141 5.74 -6.06 3.96
N ALA A 142 5.25 -6.59 5.08
CA ALA A 142 5.95 -7.58 5.89
C ALA A 142 6.09 -8.95 5.18
N HIS A 143 5.23 -9.23 4.20
CA HIS A 143 5.28 -10.44 3.38
C HIS A 143 5.95 -10.23 2.02
N ASP A 144 6.70 -9.14 1.85
CA ASP A 144 7.46 -8.82 0.64
C ASP A 144 6.59 -8.83 -0.63
N VAL A 145 5.29 -8.49 -0.51
CA VAL A 145 4.41 -8.32 -1.66
C VAL A 145 5.03 -7.28 -2.60
N PRO A 146 5.18 -7.58 -3.91
CA PRO A 146 5.95 -6.75 -4.81
C PRO A 146 5.19 -5.49 -5.26
N ALA A 147 3.87 -5.61 -5.40
CA ALA A 147 2.96 -4.54 -5.81
C ALA A 147 1.54 -4.81 -5.26
N PHE A 148 0.77 -3.76 -4.99
CA PHE A 148 -0.62 -3.88 -4.53
C PHE A 148 -1.45 -2.63 -4.90
N PRO A 149 -2.79 -2.75 -4.99
CA PRO A 149 -3.68 -1.61 -5.20
C PRO A 149 -3.89 -0.80 -3.91
N VAL A 150 -4.01 0.52 -4.04
CA VAL A 150 -4.46 1.46 -3.00
C VAL A 150 -5.53 2.38 -3.56
N PHE A 151 -6.35 2.96 -2.68
CA PHE A 151 -7.45 3.85 -3.03
C PHE A 151 -7.17 5.28 -2.53
N THR A 152 -7.59 6.29 -3.30
CA THR A 152 -7.66 7.69 -2.89
C THR A 152 -8.84 8.36 -3.58
N ASP A 153 -9.56 9.24 -2.88
CA ASP A 153 -10.59 10.14 -3.42
C ASP A 153 -10.10 11.59 -3.55
N CYS A 154 -8.85 11.86 -3.13
CA CYS A 154 -8.23 13.17 -3.22
C CYS A 154 -7.47 13.33 -4.54
N HIS A 155 -7.97 14.18 -5.45
CA HIS A 155 -7.37 14.39 -6.77
C HIS A 155 -5.89 14.82 -6.71
N PHE A 156 -5.51 15.71 -5.79
CA PHE A 156 -4.12 16.12 -5.61
C PHE A 156 -3.21 14.94 -5.21
N SER A 157 -3.75 13.98 -4.47
CA SER A 157 -3.01 12.80 -4.02
C SER A 157 -2.77 11.80 -5.14
N ILE A 158 -3.62 11.76 -6.18
CA ILE A 158 -3.51 10.81 -7.29
C ILE A 158 -2.15 10.95 -7.97
N ASP A 159 -1.86 12.15 -8.49
CA ASP A 159 -0.63 12.43 -9.23
C ASP A 159 0.60 12.20 -8.36
N LYS A 160 0.54 12.63 -7.09
CA LYS A 160 1.67 12.51 -6.17
C LYS A 160 1.97 11.07 -5.75
N ILE A 161 0.94 10.28 -5.47
CA ILE A 161 1.13 8.87 -5.12
C ILE A 161 1.60 8.09 -6.37
N HIS A 162 1.03 8.40 -7.54
CA HIS A 162 1.45 7.78 -8.80
C HIS A 162 2.90 8.15 -9.17
N GLU A 163 3.31 9.41 -9.02
CA GLU A 163 4.69 9.86 -9.22
C GLU A 163 5.67 9.10 -8.31
N ILE A 164 5.28 8.87 -7.05
CA ILE A 164 6.15 8.21 -6.05
C ILE A 164 6.25 6.70 -6.30
N ALA A 165 5.12 6.04 -6.52
CA ALA A 165 5.04 4.58 -6.47
C ALA A 165 4.18 3.93 -7.56
N GLY A 166 3.55 4.68 -8.44
CA GLY A 166 2.68 4.16 -9.50
C GLY A 166 3.39 3.20 -10.45
N LEU A 167 2.67 2.16 -10.88
CA LEU A 167 3.14 1.16 -11.83
C LEU A 167 2.36 1.15 -13.16
N ALA A 168 1.16 1.73 -13.17
CA ALA A 168 0.27 1.87 -14.31
C ALA A 168 -0.63 3.10 -14.10
N GLU A 169 -1.25 3.58 -15.17
CA GLU A 169 -2.19 4.71 -15.11
C GLU A 169 -3.22 4.52 -13.99
N PRO A 170 -3.45 5.55 -13.15
CA PRO A 170 -4.51 5.51 -12.14
C PRO A 170 -5.87 5.20 -12.76
N MET A 171 -6.63 4.30 -12.13
CA MET A 171 -7.93 3.85 -12.64
C MET A 171 -9.05 4.54 -11.87
N PRO A 172 -9.96 5.29 -12.52
CA PRO A 172 -11.15 5.80 -11.88
C PRO A 172 -12.03 4.62 -11.46
N VAL A 173 -12.44 4.56 -10.19
CA VAL A 173 -13.25 3.46 -9.66
C VAL A 173 -14.58 3.30 -10.40
N ALA A 174 -15.18 4.41 -10.84
CA ALA A 174 -16.42 4.41 -11.62
C ALA A 174 -16.29 3.73 -13.01
N MET A 175 -15.07 3.43 -13.46
CA MET A 175 -14.79 2.81 -14.76
C MET A 175 -14.28 1.36 -14.66
N ILE A 176 -14.22 0.77 -13.46
CA ILE A 176 -13.69 -0.59 -13.21
C ILE A 176 -14.83 -1.60 -13.09
#